data_AF-S0FHP7-F1
#
_entry.id   AF-S0FHP7-F1
#
_cell.length_a   1.000
_cell.length_b   1.000
_cell.length_c   1.000
_cell.angle_alpha   90.00
_cell.angle_beta   90.00
_cell.angle_gamma   90.00
#
_symmetry.space_group_name_H-M   'P 1'
#
loop_
_entity.id
_entity.type
_entity.pdbx_description
1 polymer ?
#
loop_
_entity_poly.entity_id
_entity_poly.type
_entity_poly.pdbx_seq_one_letter_code
_entity_poly.pdbx_strand_id
1 'polypeptide(L)'
;MINKDKLKGFISGLLFTAVLGVSALGITVLAEPMENKISVVFDNIKIYVDGVLSQPKGANGETIEPFISNGVTYVPVAAISKIFGKDVSWDGNTKSIYIGKKPDIKVQEVTVSNVEELFAALGSNKHIKLKPGIYNLSDLKQGYSERKNIYWKEEFDGNELILDEIYNLTLEGIGDKPAEIVVEPRYADVFTFINCNKISLKNIKAGHTIEKGECAGGVLNFNSSKDIDISSSILYGCGTYGIIAMNTENLKFNNSIIEECTNGAMTMSDCKDFTFTNSIFRKCESSNLINIYSSSNIVYDKCEISENEAFIKDTNILAVSLSSGIKFTNCKFKDNKTFNFDKNIIPDIDFTGTTFDGNSFDGSLDFGK
;
A
#
# COMPACT_ATOMS: atom_id res chain seq x y z
N MET A 1 45.04 -50.59 39.90
CA MET A 1 43.78 -51.07 39.31
C MET A 1 42.73 -49.98 39.42
N ILE A 2 42.48 -49.24 38.34
CA ILE A 2 41.41 -48.22 38.30
C ILE A 2 40.10 -48.96 38.02
N ASN A 3 39.12 -48.77 38.91
CA ASN A 3 37.83 -49.45 38.86
C ASN A 3 37.05 -48.99 37.61
N LYS A 4 36.81 -49.92 36.67
CA LYS A 4 36.19 -49.67 35.35
C LYS A 4 34.76 -49.10 35.46
N ASP A 5 34.09 -49.23 36.61
CA ASP A 5 32.73 -48.75 36.80
C ASP A 5 32.65 -47.27 37.19
N LYS A 6 33.74 -46.68 37.74
CA LYS A 6 33.81 -45.23 37.98
C LYS A 6 34.17 -44.43 36.71
N LEU A 7 34.75 -45.07 35.70
CA LEU A 7 35.07 -44.44 34.41
C LEU A 7 33.84 -44.32 33.49
N LYS A 8 32.88 -45.24 33.59
CA LYS A 8 31.63 -45.20 32.81
C LYS A 8 30.66 -44.10 33.29
N GLY A 9 30.65 -43.78 34.59
CA GLY A 9 29.84 -42.69 35.14
C GLY A 9 30.31 -41.29 34.74
N PHE A 10 31.62 -41.09 34.53
CA PHE A 10 32.19 -39.80 34.12
C PHE A 10 32.00 -39.50 32.62
N ILE A 11 32.00 -40.55 31.78
CA ILE A 11 31.79 -40.42 30.32
C ILE A 11 30.31 -40.18 29.97
N SER A 12 29.37 -40.70 30.79
CA SER A 12 27.93 -40.45 30.61
C SER A 12 27.51 -39.01 31.02
N GLY A 13 28.15 -38.44 32.05
CA GLY A 13 27.87 -37.06 32.51
C GLY A 13 28.39 -35.95 31.59
N LEU A 14 29.44 -36.21 30.81
CA LEU A 14 29.99 -35.25 29.82
C LEU A 14 29.22 -35.22 28.50
N LEU A 15 28.49 -36.29 28.15
CA LEU A 15 27.65 -36.33 26.94
C LEU A 15 26.31 -35.61 27.13
N PHE A 16 25.79 -35.50 28.35
CA PHE A 16 24.51 -34.82 28.62
C PHE A 16 24.66 -33.31 28.85
N THR A 17 25.87 -32.83 29.16
CA THR A 17 26.15 -31.39 29.41
C THR A 17 26.61 -30.64 28.15
N ALA A 18 27.00 -31.33 27.08
CA ALA A 18 27.30 -30.70 25.78
C ALA A 18 26.07 -30.48 24.88
N VAL A 19 24.92 -31.08 25.19
CA VAL A 19 23.70 -30.99 24.36
C VAL A 19 22.76 -29.84 24.77
N LEU A 20 22.94 -29.23 25.96
CA LEU A 20 22.02 -28.21 26.49
C LEU A 20 22.64 -26.80 26.64
N GLY A 21 23.84 -26.57 26.12
CA GLY A 21 24.60 -25.32 26.31
C GLY A 21 24.66 -24.34 25.13
N VAL A 22 24.04 -24.64 23.98
CA VAL A 22 24.14 -23.78 22.77
C VAL A 22 22.77 -23.34 22.23
N SER A 23 21.71 -23.38 23.05
CA SER A 23 20.39 -22.85 22.67
C SER A 23 20.20 -21.37 23.05
N ALA A 24 21.22 -20.53 22.84
CA ALA A 24 21.10 -19.09 23.10
C ALA A 24 22.13 -18.24 22.32
N LEU A 25 22.31 -18.51 21.03
CA LEU A 25 22.71 -17.47 20.08
C LEU A 25 21.81 -17.68 18.86
N GLY A 26 20.75 -16.89 18.77
CA GLY A 26 19.93 -16.79 17.57
C GLY A 26 20.81 -16.25 16.44
N ILE A 27 21.49 -17.16 15.75
CA ILE A 27 21.98 -16.89 14.41
C ILE A 27 20.71 -16.68 13.59
N THR A 28 20.43 -15.43 13.23
CA THR A 28 19.51 -15.15 12.14
C THR A 28 20.10 -15.80 10.89
N VAL A 29 19.69 -17.03 10.61
CA VAL A 29 19.94 -17.64 9.31
C VAL A 29 19.04 -16.88 8.34
N LEU A 30 19.57 -15.79 7.78
CA LEU A 30 19.00 -15.22 6.58
C LEU A 30 19.07 -16.34 5.54
N ALA A 31 17.94 -16.79 5.04
CA ALA A 31 17.92 -17.70 3.90
C ALA A 31 18.62 -16.97 2.75
N GLU A 32 19.87 -17.36 2.47
CA GLU A 32 20.52 -16.92 1.24
C GLU A 32 19.60 -17.33 0.09
N PRO A 33 19.36 -16.45 -0.89
CA PRO A 33 18.58 -16.82 -2.07
C PRO A 33 19.18 -18.12 -2.60
N MET A 34 18.33 -19.12 -2.86
CA MET A 34 18.80 -20.39 -3.41
C MET A 34 19.51 -20.12 -4.74
N GLU A 35 20.83 -20.04 -4.69
CA GLU A 35 21.67 -19.87 -5.86
C GLU A 35 21.78 -21.22 -6.56
N ASN A 36 20.99 -21.41 -7.61
CA ASN A 36 21.20 -22.52 -8.52
C ASN A 36 22.45 -22.23 -9.36
N LYS A 37 23.59 -22.79 -8.95
CA LYS A 37 24.82 -22.74 -9.73
C LYS A 37 24.69 -23.64 -10.95
N ILE A 38 24.95 -23.08 -12.13
CA ILE A 38 25.02 -23.83 -13.38
C ILE A 38 26.48 -23.93 -13.84
N SER A 39 26.87 -25.08 -14.37
CA SER A 39 28.14 -25.22 -15.09
C SER A 39 27.95 -24.67 -16.51
N VAL A 40 28.88 -23.84 -16.95
CA VAL A 40 28.88 -23.22 -18.28
C VAL A 40 30.18 -23.52 -19.02
N VAL A 41 30.08 -23.72 -20.33
CA VAL A 41 31.22 -23.93 -21.22
C VAL A 41 31.22 -22.84 -22.29
N PHE A 42 32.34 -22.12 -22.38
CA PHE A 42 32.61 -21.16 -23.47
C PHE A 42 33.48 -21.86 -24.52
N ASP A 43 32.93 -22.08 -25.71
CA ASP A 43 33.60 -22.83 -26.79
C ASP A 43 33.67 -22.01 -28.08
N ASN A 44 34.00 -20.71 -27.96
CA ASN A 44 34.12 -19.77 -29.09
C ASN A 44 32.93 -19.84 -30.06
N ILE A 45 31.72 -19.82 -29.50
CA ILE A 45 30.47 -20.04 -30.22
C ILE A 45 30.22 -18.87 -31.17
N LYS A 46 30.15 -19.16 -32.47
CA LYS A 46 29.89 -18.17 -33.53
C LYS A 46 28.41 -18.12 -33.88
N ILE A 47 27.85 -16.93 -33.91
CA ILE A 47 26.46 -16.71 -34.30
C ILE A 47 26.45 -16.12 -35.70
N TYR A 48 25.76 -16.77 -36.63
CA TYR A 48 25.50 -16.24 -37.96
C TYR A 48 24.02 -15.95 -38.11
N VAL A 49 23.67 -14.75 -38.58
CA VAL A 49 22.31 -14.38 -38.96
C VAL A 49 22.34 -14.00 -40.42
N ASP A 50 21.53 -14.68 -41.23
CA ASP A 50 21.49 -14.51 -42.69
C ASP A 50 22.89 -14.61 -43.35
N GLY A 51 23.70 -15.55 -42.87
CA GLY A 51 25.07 -15.78 -43.36
C GLY A 51 26.13 -14.79 -42.86
N VAL A 52 25.73 -13.77 -42.08
CA VAL A 52 26.65 -12.76 -41.54
C VAL A 52 27.04 -13.11 -40.11
N LEU A 53 28.35 -13.13 -39.83
CA LEU A 53 28.86 -13.30 -38.47
C LEU A 53 28.40 -12.12 -37.59
N SER A 54 27.63 -12.43 -36.55
CA SER A 54 27.15 -11.46 -35.58
C SER A 54 27.94 -11.57 -34.28
N GLN A 55 28.30 -10.42 -33.72
CA GLN A 55 28.90 -10.30 -32.41
C GLN A 55 27.86 -9.68 -31.45
N PRO A 56 27.28 -10.47 -30.54
CA PRO A 56 26.34 -9.96 -29.56
C PRO A 56 27.01 -8.87 -28.70
N LYS A 57 26.37 -7.71 -28.58
CA LYS A 57 26.86 -6.61 -27.73
C LYS A 57 25.87 -6.27 -26.64
N GLY A 58 26.39 -5.92 -25.47
CA GLY A 58 25.62 -5.41 -24.35
C GLY A 58 25.35 -3.91 -24.44
N ALA A 59 24.74 -3.37 -23.39
CA ALA A 59 24.28 -1.99 -23.35
C ALA A 59 25.43 -0.97 -23.43
N ASN A 60 26.62 -1.34 -22.96
CA ASN A 60 27.81 -0.49 -22.96
C ASN A 60 28.77 -0.83 -24.12
N GLY A 61 28.32 -1.63 -25.09
CA GLY A 61 29.10 -2.03 -26.27
C GLY A 61 30.09 -3.17 -26.03
N GLU A 62 30.10 -3.75 -24.83
CA GLU A 62 30.85 -4.96 -24.48
C GLU A 62 30.36 -6.16 -25.28
N THR A 63 31.26 -7.04 -25.71
CA THR A 63 30.88 -8.30 -26.35
C THR A 63 30.29 -9.23 -25.30
N ILE A 64 29.10 -9.78 -25.55
CA ILE A 64 28.50 -10.80 -24.70
C ILE A 64 28.65 -12.16 -25.38
N GLU A 65 29.41 -13.05 -24.76
CA GLU A 65 29.68 -14.38 -25.30
C GLU A 65 28.54 -15.36 -24.97
N PRO A 66 28.04 -16.11 -25.96
CA PRO A 66 27.17 -17.26 -25.72
C PRO A 66 27.91 -18.36 -24.95
N PHE A 67 27.17 -19.17 -24.22
CA PHE A 67 27.73 -20.31 -23.48
C PHE A 67 26.83 -21.54 -23.59
N ILE A 68 27.39 -22.72 -23.34
CA ILE A 68 26.66 -23.98 -23.26
C ILE A 68 26.44 -24.36 -21.80
N SER A 69 25.20 -24.68 -21.44
CA SER A 69 24.88 -25.29 -20.15
C SER A 69 23.91 -26.45 -20.36
N ASN A 70 24.22 -27.61 -19.78
CA ASN A 70 23.45 -28.85 -19.93
C ASN A 70 23.14 -29.22 -21.40
N GLY A 71 24.11 -29.02 -22.30
CA GLY A 71 23.96 -29.31 -23.74
C GLY A 71 23.13 -28.29 -24.52
N VAL A 72 22.62 -27.24 -23.86
CA VAL A 72 21.86 -26.14 -24.50
C VAL A 72 22.75 -24.92 -24.65
N THR A 73 22.74 -24.30 -25.83
CA THR A 73 23.42 -23.03 -26.08
C THR A 73 22.52 -21.87 -25.64
N TYR A 74 23.02 -21.05 -24.73
CA TYR A 74 22.37 -19.84 -24.24
C TYR A 74 22.96 -18.63 -24.95
N VAL A 75 22.07 -17.80 -25.51
CA VAL A 75 22.44 -16.60 -26.26
C VAL A 75 21.83 -15.35 -25.60
N PRO A 76 22.50 -14.19 -25.65
CA PRO A 76 21.98 -12.95 -25.06
C PRO A 76 20.75 -12.45 -25.83
N VAL A 77 19.56 -12.61 -25.26
CA VAL A 77 18.29 -12.32 -25.93
C VAL A 77 18.19 -10.90 -26.49
N ALA A 78 18.71 -9.90 -25.78
CA ALA A 78 18.70 -8.50 -26.21
C ALA A 78 19.54 -8.27 -27.48
N ALA A 79 20.74 -8.85 -27.52
CA ALA A 79 21.63 -8.71 -28.65
C ALA A 79 21.09 -9.45 -29.89
N ILE A 80 20.51 -10.63 -29.71
CA ILE A 80 19.93 -11.40 -30.81
C ILE A 80 18.66 -10.72 -31.34
N SER A 81 17.77 -10.27 -30.47
CA SER A 81 16.54 -9.57 -30.88
C SER A 81 16.80 -8.30 -31.68
N LYS A 82 17.88 -7.56 -31.33
CA LYS A 82 18.30 -6.36 -32.06
C LYS A 82 18.69 -6.65 -33.51
N ILE A 83 19.30 -7.81 -33.78
CA ILE A 83 19.63 -8.24 -35.16
C ILE A 83 18.35 -8.40 -35.98
N PHE A 84 17.28 -8.91 -35.36
CA PHE A 84 15.96 -9.06 -35.98
C PHE A 84 15.11 -7.77 -35.93
N GLY A 85 15.68 -6.63 -35.55
CA GLY A 85 14.98 -5.34 -35.46
C GLY A 85 13.87 -5.32 -34.40
N LYS A 86 14.04 -6.08 -33.30
CA LYS A 86 13.12 -6.11 -32.16
C LYS A 86 13.79 -5.57 -30.91
N ASP A 87 13.09 -4.68 -30.20
CA ASP A 87 13.50 -4.24 -28.88
C ASP A 87 13.19 -5.30 -27.83
N VAL A 88 13.95 -5.31 -26.74
CA VAL A 88 13.71 -6.16 -25.58
C VAL A 88 13.44 -5.29 -24.36
N SER A 89 12.39 -5.61 -23.62
CA SER A 89 12.11 -4.97 -22.34
C SER A 89 11.88 -6.01 -21.26
N TRP A 90 12.31 -5.69 -20.04
CA TRP A 90 12.14 -6.49 -18.84
C TRP A 90 11.05 -5.87 -17.97
N ASP A 91 10.20 -6.71 -17.40
CA ASP A 91 9.24 -6.36 -16.36
C ASP A 91 9.58 -7.13 -15.10
N GLY A 92 10.16 -6.40 -14.13
CA GLY A 92 10.65 -6.96 -12.88
C GLY A 92 9.55 -7.43 -11.93
N ASN A 93 8.31 -6.98 -12.12
CA ASN A 93 7.17 -7.36 -11.29
C ASN A 93 6.64 -8.72 -11.74
N THR A 94 6.40 -8.88 -13.04
CA THR A 94 5.88 -10.12 -13.62
C THR A 94 6.97 -11.11 -14.02
N LYS A 95 8.24 -10.76 -13.77
CA LYS A 95 9.44 -11.51 -14.22
C LYS A 95 9.37 -11.86 -15.71
N SER A 96 8.87 -10.92 -16.52
CA SER A 96 8.59 -11.13 -17.94
C SER A 96 9.58 -10.42 -18.85
N ILE A 97 10.00 -11.09 -19.92
CA ILE A 97 10.76 -10.53 -21.03
C ILE A 97 9.81 -10.33 -22.20
N TYR A 98 9.74 -9.12 -22.75
CA TYR A 98 8.99 -8.82 -23.97
C TYR A 98 9.95 -8.53 -25.12
N ILE A 99 9.77 -9.24 -26.24
CA ILE A 99 10.52 -9.04 -27.49
C ILE A 99 9.56 -8.37 -28.49
N GLY A 100 9.88 -7.14 -28.90
CA GLY A 100 9.02 -6.28 -29.71
C GLY A 100 8.00 -5.53 -28.86
N LYS A 101 6.71 -5.67 -29.17
CA LYS A 101 5.64 -4.96 -28.46
C LYS A 101 5.32 -5.66 -27.13
N LYS A 102 5.15 -4.88 -26.06
CA LYS A 102 4.44 -5.36 -24.87
C LYS A 102 2.96 -5.60 -25.22
N PRO A 103 2.28 -6.59 -24.62
CA PRO A 103 0.84 -6.73 -24.76
C PRO A 103 0.15 -5.42 -24.37
N ASP A 104 -0.76 -4.95 -25.21
CA ASP A 104 -1.70 -3.90 -24.79
C ASP A 104 -2.55 -4.50 -23.66
N ILE A 105 -2.33 -4.04 -22.44
CA ILE A 105 -3.22 -4.36 -21.33
C ILE A 105 -4.56 -3.70 -21.64
N LYS A 106 -5.47 -4.45 -22.26
CA LYS A 106 -6.83 -3.98 -22.48
C LYS A 106 -7.52 -3.89 -21.13
N VAL A 107 -7.73 -2.66 -20.67
CA VAL A 107 -8.63 -2.40 -19.54
C VAL A 107 -10.02 -2.86 -19.96
N GLN A 108 -10.58 -3.81 -19.22
CA GLN A 108 -11.94 -4.27 -19.44
C GLN A 108 -12.89 -3.33 -18.70
N GLU A 109 -13.73 -2.64 -19.45
CA GLU A 109 -14.85 -1.90 -18.88
C GLU A 109 -15.98 -2.87 -18.49
N VAL A 110 -16.48 -2.74 -17.27
CA VAL A 110 -17.60 -3.52 -16.75
C VAL A 110 -18.55 -2.56 -16.04
N THR A 111 -19.84 -2.58 -16.38
CA THR A 111 -20.85 -1.79 -15.65
C THR A 111 -21.61 -2.73 -14.72
N VAL A 112 -21.71 -2.35 -13.45
CA VAL A 112 -22.37 -3.15 -12.40
C VAL A 112 -23.47 -2.35 -11.71
N SER A 113 -24.45 -3.04 -11.15
CA SER A 113 -25.67 -2.45 -10.59
C SER A 113 -26.01 -2.91 -9.18
N ASN A 114 -25.27 -3.90 -8.66
CA ASN A 114 -25.44 -4.46 -7.32
C ASN A 114 -24.11 -5.01 -6.80
N VAL A 115 -24.08 -5.39 -5.52
CA VAL A 115 -22.86 -5.83 -4.84
C VAL A 115 -22.29 -7.14 -5.38
N GLU A 116 -23.14 -8.08 -5.80
CA GLU A 116 -22.68 -9.36 -6.36
C GLU A 116 -21.96 -9.17 -7.70
N GLU A 117 -22.51 -8.31 -8.57
CA GLU A 117 -21.87 -7.92 -9.82
C GLU A 117 -20.55 -7.18 -9.57
N LEU A 118 -20.49 -6.28 -8.59
CA LEU A 118 -19.26 -5.61 -8.19
C LEU A 118 -18.20 -6.62 -7.76
N PHE A 119 -18.52 -7.50 -6.81
CA PHE A 119 -17.60 -8.49 -6.28
C PHE A 119 -17.09 -9.47 -7.33
N ALA A 120 -17.95 -9.89 -8.27
CA ALA A 120 -17.57 -10.72 -9.41
C ALA A 120 -16.65 -9.98 -10.40
N ALA A 121 -16.80 -8.67 -10.53
CA ALA A 121 -16.02 -7.85 -11.47
C ALA A 121 -14.64 -7.44 -10.92
N LEU A 122 -14.45 -7.40 -9.60
CA LEU A 122 -13.17 -7.04 -8.96
C LEU A 122 -12.01 -7.90 -9.50
N GLY A 123 -10.91 -7.22 -9.83
CA GLY A 123 -9.70 -7.83 -10.36
C GLY A 123 -8.82 -6.82 -11.10
N SER A 124 -7.64 -7.27 -11.54
CA SER A 124 -6.70 -6.42 -12.27
C SER A 124 -7.19 -6.07 -13.67
N ASN A 125 -6.75 -4.91 -14.16
CA ASN A 125 -7.02 -4.40 -15.51
C ASN A 125 -8.51 -4.19 -15.80
N LYS A 126 -9.22 -3.61 -14.83
CA LYS A 126 -10.66 -3.39 -14.86
C LYS A 126 -10.97 -1.90 -14.69
N HIS A 127 -11.97 -1.44 -15.42
CA HIS A 127 -12.68 -0.21 -15.12
C HIS A 127 -14.13 -0.56 -14.82
N ILE A 128 -14.46 -0.60 -13.53
CA ILE A 128 -15.77 -1.00 -13.03
C ILE A 128 -16.60 0.27 -12.81
N LYS A 129 -17.62 0.44 -13.63
CA LYS A 129 -18.58 1.55 -13.62
C LYS A 129 -19.76 1.17 -12.73
N LEU A 130 -19.88 1.83 -11.58
CA LEU A 130 -20.94 1.63 -10.59
C LEU A 130 -22.15 2.50 -10.97
N LYS A 131 -23.28 1.88 -11.30
CA LYS A 131 -24.55 2.61 -11.41
C LYS A 131 -24.92 3.24 -10.06
N PRO A 132 -25.74 4.30 -10.04
CA PRO A 132 -26.25 4.86 -8.78
C PRO A 132 -26.93 3.79 -7.94
N GLY A 133 -26.54 3.66 -6.68
CA GLY A 133 -27.05 2.63 -5.78
C GLY A 133 -26.15 2.44 -4.57
N ILE A 134 -26.59 1.56 -3.67
CA ILE A 134 -25.85 1.13 -2.48
C ILE A 134 -25.33 -0.28 -2.73
N TYR A 135 -24.04 -0.48 -2.52
CA TYR A 135 -23.31 -1.74 -2.66
C TYR A 135 -22.86 -2.17 -1.26
N ASN A 136 -23.68 -2.96 -0.59
CA ASN A 136 -23.41 -3.42 0.77
C ASN A 136 -22.55 -4.69 0.73
N LEU A 137 -21.25 -4.58 0.98
CA LEU A 137 -20.32 -5.71 0.96
C LEU A 137 -20.65 -6.74 2.06
N SER A 138 -21.40 -6.34 3.10
CA SER A 138 -21.86 -7.28 4.13
C SER A 138 -22.87 -8.31 3.61
N ASP A 139 -23.58 -8.02 2.52
CA ASP A 139 -24.56 -8.94 1.91
C ASP A 139 -23.88 -10.11 1.17
N LEU A 140 -22.59 -9.98 0.87
CA LEU A 140 -21.82 -11.01 0.17
C LEU A 140 -21.61 -12.24 1.06
N LYS A 141 -21.52 -13.41 0.43
CA LYS A 141 -21.09 -14.64 1.10
C LYS A 141 -19.60 -14.56 1.45
N GLN A 142 -19.31 -14.35 2.72
CA GLN A 142 -17.95 -14.19 3.27
C GLN A 142 -17.32 -15.54 3.65
N GLY A 143 -17.31 -16.47 2.70
CA GLY A 143 -16.70 -17.79 2.87
C GLY A 143 -15.33 -17.89 2.21
N TYR A 144 -14.80 -19.11 2.19
CA TYR A 144 -13.60 -19.44 1.43
C TYR A 144 -13.70 -18.95 -0.03
N SER A 145 -12.69 -18.21 -0.48
CA SER A 145 -12.57 -17.74 -1.86
C SER A 145 -11.54 -18.61 -2.60
N GLU A 146 -11.91 -19.14 -3.76
CA GLU A 146 -10.94 -19.79 -4.66
C GLU A 146 -9.96 -18.78 -5.29
N ARG A 147 -10.29 -17.48 -5.25
CA ARG A 147 -9.44 -16.41 -5.75
C ARG A 147 -8.33 -16.12 -4.74
N LYS A 148 -7.07 -16.34 -5.15
CA LYS A 148 -5.90 -16.07 -4.31
C LYS A 148 -5.72 -14.59 -3.97
N ASN A 149 -6.11 -13.70 -4.88
CA ASN A 149 -5.89 -12.26 -4.82
C ASN A 149 -7.10 -11.46 -4.32
N ILE A 150 -8.25 -12.11 -4.10
CA ILE A 150 -9.46 -11.49 -3.57
C ILE A 150 -10.09 -12.45 -2.58
N TYR A 151 -9.93 -12.17 -1.29
CA TYR A 151 -10.31 -13.10 -0.24
C TYR A 151 -10.84 -12.38 0.99
N TRP A 152 -11.51 -13.14 1.85
CA TRP A 152 -12.02 -12.68 3.12
C TRP A 152 -11.05 -13.07 4.23
N LYS A 153 -10.71 -12.12 5.10
CA LYS A 153 -9.87 -12.34 6.28
C LYS A 153 -10.73 -12.15 7.53
N GLU A 154 -10.65 -13.10 8.46
CA GLU A 154 -11.38 -13.04 9.73
C GLU A 154 -10.77 -11.95 10.62
N GLU A 155 -11.64 -11.08 11.13
CA GLU A 155 -11.38 -10.05 12.14
C GLU A 155 -12.27 -10.30 13.37
N PHE A 156 -12.23 -9.41 14.36
CA PHE A 156 -12.87 -9.63 15.67
C PHE A 156 -14.38 -9.95 15.60
N ASP A 157 -15.14 -9.28 14.74
CA ASP A 157 -16.60 -9.39 14.64
C ASP A 157 -17.11 -9.47 13.18
N GLY A 158 -16.26 -9.89 12.25
CA GLY A 158 -16.63 -10.04 10.85
C GLY A 158 -15.46 -10.39 9.96
N ASN A 159 -15.69 -10.36 8.65
CA ASN A 159 -14.63 -10.55 7.68
C ASN A 159 -14.32 -9.27 6.92
N GLU A 160 -13.04 -9.09 6.63
CA GLU A 160 -12.48 -8.03 5.83
C GLU A 160 -12.26 -8.49 4.40
N LEU A 161 -12.68 -7.68 3.41
CA LEU A 161 -12.41 -7.96 2.02
C LEU A 161 -11.01 -7.46 1.65
N ILE A 162 -10.11 -8.40 1.36
CA ILE A 162 -8.74 -8.12 0.94
C ILE A 162 -8.62 -8.22 -0.58
N LEU A 163 -8.04 -7.19 -1.18
CA LEU A 163 -7.54 -7.17 -2.55
C LEU A 163 -6.01 -7.17 -2.48
N ASP A 164 -5.39 -8.31 -2.82
CA ASP A 164 -3.94 -8.49 -2.78
C ASP A 164 -3.38 -8.62 -4.20
N GLU A 165 -2.26 -7.95 -4.50
CA GLU A 165 -1.63 -7.96 -5.83
C GLU A 165 -2.61 -7.59 -6.97
N ILE A 166 -3.48 -6.60 -6.74
CA ILE A 166 -4.37 -6.05 -7.78
C ILE A 166 -3.71 -4.87 -8.49
N TYR A 167 -3.78 -4.88 -9.83
CA TYR A 167 -3.13 -3.91 -10.68
C TYR A 167 -4.13 -3.22 -11.61
N ASN A 168 -4.05 -1.90 -11.76
CA ASN A 168 -4.81 -1.15 -12.76
C ASN A 168 -6.33 -1.38 -12.65
N LEU A 169 -6.86 -1.14 -11.45
CA LEU A 169 -8.30 -1.22 -11.12
C LEU A 169 -8.86 0.19 -10.94
N THR A 170 -9.92 0.51 -11.66
CA THR A 170 -10.73 1.71 -11.41
C THR A 170 -12.12 1.31 -10.96
N LEU A 171 -12.57 1.83 -9.81
CA LEU A 171 -13.98 1.85 -9.40
C LEU A 171 -14.50 3.27 -9.60
N GLU A 172 -15.55 3.44 -10.39
CA GLU A 172 -16.10 4.77 -10.72
C GLU A 172 -17.63 4.80 -10.63
N GLY A 173 -18.18 5.64 -9.76
CA GLY A 173 -19.60 5.99 -9.80
C GLY A 173 -19.92 6.81 -11.06
N ILE A 174 -20.89 6.37 -11.85
CA ILE A 174 -21.26 7.05 -13.12
C ILE A 174 -22.46 8.00 -13.00
N GLY A 175 -22.98 8.22 -11.79
CA GLY A 175 -24.10 9.12 -11.53
C GLY A 175 -23.68 10.53 -11.12
N ASP A 176 -24.64 11.45 -11.10
CA ASP A 176 -24.44 12.82 -10.56
C ASP A 176 -24.10 12.83 -9.07
N LYS A 177 -24.48 11.77 -8.36
CA LYS A 177 -24.13 11.50 -6.98
C LYS A 177 -23.22 10.27 -6.92
N PRO A 178 -22.32 10.20 -5.92
CA PRO A 178 -21.43 9.06 -5.78
C PRO A 178 -22.21 7.76 -5.54
N ALA A 179 -21.70 6.66 -6.10
CA ALA A 179 -22.20 5.32 -5.75
C ALA A 179 -21.73 4.97 -4.33
N GLU A 180 -22.63 4.43 -3.51
CA GLU A 180 -22.34 4.18 -2.10
C GLU A 180 -21.87 2.74 -1.90
N ILE A 181 -20.72 2.55 -1.24
CA ILE A 181 -20.16 1.25 -0.89
C ILE A 181 -20.11 1.17 0.62
N VAL A 182 -20.82 0.21 1.20
CA VAL A 182 -20.99 0.15 2.64
C VAL A 182 -20.64 -1.22 3.21
N VAL A 183 -20.24 -1.20 4.47
CA VAL A 183 -20.05 -2.38 5.30
C VAL A 183 -20.85 -2.21 6.60
N GLU A 184 -21.83 -3.08 6.82
CA GLU A 184 -22.50 -3.24 8.12
C GLU A 184 -21.54 -3.75 9.20
N PRO A 185 -21.74 -3.32 10.46
CA PRO A 185 -20.67 -3.01 11.40
C PRO A 185 -19.72 -4.19 11.53
N ARG A 186 -18.43 -3.88 11.50
CA ARG A 186 -17.35 -4.81 11.77
C ARG A 186 -16.06 -4.03 11.95
N TYR A 187 -15.10 -4.66 12.61
CA TYR A 187 -13.70 -4.26 12.78
C TYR A 187 -12.94 -4.31 11.45
N ALA A 188 -13.59 -4.76 10.37
CA ALA A 188 -13.01 -4.87 9.05
C ALA A 188 -13.16 -3.58 8.25
N ASP A 189 -12.13 -3.26 7.47
CA ASP A 189 -12.12 -2.11 6.60
C ASP A 189 -13.11 -2.27 5.43
N VAL A 190 -13.58 -1.16 4.83
CA VAL A 190 -14.44 -1.24 3.63
C VAL A 190 -13.68 -1.86 2.46
N PHE A 191 -12.44 -1.41 2.24
CA PHE A 191 -11.51 -2.08 1.34
C PHE A 191 -10.09 -2.06 1.89
N THR A 192 -9.44 -3.22 1.80
CA THR A 192 -8.01 -3.35 2.10
C THR A 192 -7.26 -3.78 0.85
N PHE A 193 -6.29 -2.95 0.46
CA PHE A 193 -5.43 -3.12 -0.69
C PHE A 193 -4.02 -3.47 -0.23
N ILE A 194 -3.57 -4.68 -0.54
CA ILE A 194 -2.23 -5.18 -0.20
C ILE A 194 -1.44 -5.38 -1.50
N ASN A 195 -0.19 -4.93 -1.56
CA ASN A 195 0.69 -5.09 -2.74
C ASN A 195 0.07 -4.58 -4.05
N CYS A 196 -0.82 -3.59 -3.97
CA CYS A 196 -1.60 -3.12 -5.12
C CYS A 196 -0.91 -1.96 -5.85
N ASN A 197 -1.13 -1.85 -7.16
CA ASN A 197 -0.62 -0.72 -7.93
C ASN A 197 -1.62 -0.17 -8.96
N LYS A 198 -1.67 1.15 -9.13
CA LYS A 198 -2.61 1.84 -10.03
C LYS A 198 -4.07 1.56 -9.67
N ILE A 199 -4.45 1.95 -8.47
CA ILE A 199 -5.82 1.85 -7.99
C ILE A 199 -6.48 3.22 -8.11
N SER A 200 -7.68 3.28 -8.68
CA SER A 200 -8.45 4.51 -8.81
C SER A 200 -9.85 4.34 -8.22
N LEU A 201 -10.22 5.21 -7.29
CA LEU A 201 -11.53 5.24 -6.63
C LEU A 201 -12.19 6.59 -6.87
N LYS A 202 -13.19 6.62 -7.76
CA LYS A 202 -13.73 7.86 -8.32
C LYS A 202 -15.23 7.97 -8.08
N ASN A 203 -15.69 9.12 -7.59
CA ASN A 203 -17.12 9.36 -7.40
C ASN A 203 -17.81 8.25 -6.58
N ILE A 204 -17.17 7.83 -5.49
CA ILE A 204 -17.72 6.85 -4.55
C ILE A 204 -17.95 7.47 -3.17
N LYS A 205 -18.92 6.93 -2.44
CA LYS A 205 -19.15 7.22 -1.03
C LYS A 205 -18.93 5.92 -0.26
N ALA A 206 -17.85 5.82 0.51
CA ALA A 206 -17.46 4.59 1.19
C ALA A 206 -17.51 4.76 2.70
N GLY A 207 -18.09 3.80 3.43
CA GLY A 207 -18.19 3.88 4.88
C GLY A 207 -18.95 2.74 5.55
N HIS A 208 -19.27 2.93 6.83
CA HIS A 208 -20.03 1.98 7.65
C HIS A 208 -21.48 2.46 7.89
N THR A 209 -22.40 1.51 8.10
CA THR A 209 -23.85 1.79 8.16
C THR A 209 -24.40 2.16 9.56
N ILE A 210 -23.60 2.11 10.64
CA ILE A 210 -24.05 2.29 12.04
C ILE A 210 -23.56 3.60 12.69
N GLU A 211 -24.30 4.04 13.72
CA GLU A 211 -23.95 5.10 14.67
C GLU A 211 -22.55 4.92 15.31
N LYS A 212 -21.98 6.04 15.75
CA LYS A 212 -20.60 6.18 16.23
C LYS A 212 -20.28 5.28 17.44
N GLY A 213 -19.09 4.68 17.46
CA GLY A 213 -18.45 4.18 18.70
C GLY A 213 -18.21 2.67 18.82
N GLU A 214 -18.68 1.83 17.89
CA GLU A 214 -18.51 0.36 17.98
C GLU A 214 -17.58 -0.25 16.91
N CYS A 215 -17.09 0.54 15.96
CA CYS A 215 -16.33 0.07 14.80
C CYS A 215 -14.83 0.32 14.96
N ALA A 216 -13.97 -0.67 14.65
CA ALA A 216 -12.51 -0.51 14.70
C ALA A 216 -11.81 -0.62 13.32
N GLY A 217 -12.53 -0.91 12.24
CA GLY A 217 -11.99 -0.85 10.88
C GLY A 217 -11.88 0.59 10.38
N GLY A 218 -10.89 0.93 9.57
CA GLY A 218 -10.87 2.14 8.76
C GLY A 218 -11.74 2.02 7.49
N VAL A 219 -11.85 3.10 6.72
CA VAL A 219 -12.61 3.04 5.46
C VAL A 219 -11.76 2.44 4.35
N LEU A 220 -10.61 3.03 4.05
CA LEU A 220 -9.67 2.52 3.05
C LEU A 220 -8.30 2.25 3.67
N ASN A 221 -7.80 1.03 3.48
CA ASN A 221 -6.48 0.62 3.97
C ASN A 221 -5.56 0.23 2.82
N PHE A 222 -4.39 0.85 2.76
CA PHE A 222 -3.37 0.61 1.77
C PHE A 222 -2.09 0.11 2.44
N ASN A 223 -1.68 -1.11 2.12
CA ASN A 223 -0.45 -1.71 2.60
C ASN A 223 0.47 -2.06 1.43
N SER A 224 1.72 -1.60 1.48
CA SER A 224 2.75 -1.94 0.48
C SER A 224 2.31 -1.66 -0.95
N SER A 225 1.55 -0.58 -1.14
CA SER A 225 0.85 -0.26 -2.38
C SER A 225 1.39 1.02 -3.03
N LYS A 226 1.10 1.24 -4.32
CA LYS A 226 1.65 2.38 -5.06
C LYS A 226 0.72 2.93 -6.13
N ASP A 227 0.80 4.23 -6.41
CA ASP A 227 0.01 4.92 -7.45
C ASP A 227 -1.50 4.79 -7.19
N ILE A 228 -1.96 5.44 -6.12
CA ILE A 228 -3.37 5.42 -5.69
C ILE A 228 -4.01 6.78 -6.04
N ASP A 229 -5.17 6.79 -6.68
CA ASP A 229 -5.93 7.99 -7.04
C ASP A 229 -7.36 7.91 -6.48
N ILE A 230 -7.67 8.76 -5.52
CA ILE A 230 -9.01 8.90 -4.94
C ILE A 230 -9.52 10.28 -5.33
N SER A 231 -10.63 10.36 -6.07
CA SER A 231 -11.14 11.65 -6.53
C SER A 231 -12.66 11.77 -6.57
N SER A 232 -13.18 12.96 -6.26
CA SER A 232 -14.61 13.25 -6.19
C SER A 232 -15.37 12.31 -5.23
N SER A 233 -14.72 11.85 -4.18
CA SER A 233 -15.22 10.77 -3.32
C SER A 233 -15.45 11.25 -1.88
N ILE A 234 -16.27 10.51 -1.14
CA ILE A 234 -16.59 10.77 0.27
C ILE A 234 -16.25 9.51 1.07
N LEU A 235 -15.34 9.63 2.03
CA LEU A 235 -15.02 8.56 2.98
C LEU A 235 -15.62 8.94 4.33
N TYR A 236 -16.48 8.07 4.88
CA TYR A 236 -17.24 8.40 6.07
C TYR A 236 -17.46 7.21 7.01
N GLY A 237 -17.93 7.51 8.22
CA GLY A 237 -18.53 6.52 9.13
C GLY A 237 -17.69 6.22 10.38
N CYS A 238 -18.29 5.43 11.28
CA CYS A 238 -17.79 5.09 12.62
C CYS A 238 -16.39 4.46 12.68
N GLY A 239 -15.76 4.17 11.53
CA GLY A 239 -14.46 3.54 11.45
C GLY A 239 -13.33 4.39 12.05
N THR A 240 -12.23 3.69 12.36
CA THR A 240 -11.04 4.23 13.02
C THR A 240 -10.48 5.43 12.24
N TYR A 241 -10.17 5.26 10.95
CA TYR A 241 -9.69 6.35 10.10
C TYR A 241 -10.32 6.29 8.70
N GLY A 242 -10.46 7.44 8.04
CA GLY A 242 -10.89 7.48 6.63
C GLY A 242 -9.85 6.83 5.71
N ILE A 243 -8.57 7.07 5.96
CA ILE A 243 -7.47 6.39 5.25
C ILE A 243 -6.44 5.88 6.27
N ILE A 244 -6.08 4.61 6.09
CA ILE A 244 -4.95 3.95 6.75
C ILE A 244 -3.93 3.62 5.67
N ALA A 245 -2.67 4.01 5.85
CA ALA A 245 -1.61 3.73 4.88
C ALA A 245 -0.32 3.25 5.55
N MET A 246 0.27 2.19 5.01
CA MET A 246 1.55 1.66 5.45
C MET A 246 2.42 1.31 4.25
N ASN A 247 3.69 1.71 4.27
CA ASN A 247 4.66 1.39 3.22
C ASN A 247 4.13 1.71 1.80
N THR A 248 3.46 2.86 1.64
CA THR A 248 2.70 3.19 0.42
C THR A 248 3.27 4.45 -0.25
N GLU A 249 3.33 4.47 -1.58
CA GLU A 249 3.92 5.57 -2.37
C GLU A 249 2.94 6.17 -3.39
N ASN A 250 3.00 7.49 -3.59
CA ASN A 250 2.25 8.20 -4.64
C ASN A 250 0.72 8.03 -4.52
N LEU A 251 0.16 8.41 -3.36
CA LEU A 251 -1.29 8.52 -3.17
C LEU A 251 -1.75 9.95 -3.47
N LYS A 252 -2.83 10.07 -4.25
CA LYS A 252 -3.49 11.33 -4.57
C LYS A 252 -4.92 11.30 -4.08
N PHE A 253 -5.32 12.32 -3.36
CA PHE A 253 -6.67 12.51 -2.85
C PHE A 253 -7.16 13.90 -3.27
N ASN A 254 -8.10 13.96 -4.21
CA ASN A 254 -8.45 15.22 -4.89
C ASN A 254 -9.96 15.47 -4.89
N ASN A 255 -10.37 16.72 -4.63
CA ASN A 255 -11.78 17.12 -4.62
C ASN A 255 -12.66 16.15 -3.80
N SER A 256 -12.15 15.68 -2.67
CA SER A 256 -12.76 14.58 -1.91
C SER A 256 -12.93 14.98 -0.45
N ILE A 257 -13.73 14.19 0.29
CA ILE A 257 -14.10 14.48 1.67
C ILE A 257 -13.76 13.26 2.53
N ILE A 258 -13.14 13.49 3.69
CA ILE A 258 -13.12 12.55 4.82
C ILE A 258 -13.98 13.17 5.91
N GLU A 259 -15.02 12.47 6.36
CA GLU A 259 -15.92 13.00 7.40
C GLU A 259 -16.41 11.97 8.41
N GLU A 260 -16.70 12.43 9.63
CA GLU A 260 -17.41 11.63 10.65
C GLU A 260 -16.67 10.35 11.10
N CYS A 261 -15.34 10.28 10.93
CA CYS A 261 -14.48 9.21 11.46
C CYS A 261 -14.23 9.35 12.96
N THR A 262 -13.96 8.24 13.67
CA THR A 262 -13.94 8.21 15.15
C THR A 262 -12.55 8.27 15.79
N ASN A 263 -11.48 7.73 15.19
CA ASN A 263 -10.13 7.85 15.77
C ASN A 263 -9.28 8.93 15.10
N GLY A 264 -9.66 9.37 13.91
CA GLY A 264 -9.11 10.53 13.22
C GLY A 264 -9.45 10.49 11.73
N ALA A 265 -8.93 11.43 10.97
CA ALA A 265 -9.10 11.44 9.53
C ALA A 265 -8.16 10.46 8.84
N MET A 266 -6.91 10.38 9.31
CA MET A 266 -5.87 9.62 8.63
C MET A 266 -4.73 9.17 9.55
N THR A 267 -4.19 7.98 9.28
CA THR A 267 -2.91 7.54 9.83
C THR A 267 -2.02 6.96 8.72
N MET A 268 -0.74 7.34 8.72
CA MET A 268 0.25 6.83 7.76
C MET A 268 1.61 6.51 8.38
N SER A 269 2.22 5.41 7.92
CA SER A 269 3.56 4.96 8.32
C SER A 269 4.40 4.61 7.08
N ASP A 270 5.66 5.05 7.05
CA ASP A 270 6.62 4.69 6.00
C ASP A 270 6.09 5.01 4.58
N CYS A 271 5.39 6.14 4.46
CA CYS A 271 4.74 6.57 3.23
C CYS A 271 5.53 7.67 2.53
N LYS A 272 5.34 7.78 1.20
CA LYS A 272 6.07 8.75 0.38
C LYS A 272 5.21 9.35 -0.73
N ASP A 273 5.40 10.64 -1.00
CA ASP A 273 4.83 11.35 -2.15
C ASP A 273 3.29 11.38 -2.13
N PHE A 274 2.66 11.69 -0.99
CA PHE A 274 1.20 11.82 -0.90
C PHE A 274 0.77 13.26 -1.19
N THR A 275 -0.30 13.42 -1.97
CA THR A 275 -0.87 14.73 -2.30
C THR A 275 -2.37 14.75 -2.03
N PHE A 276 -2.81 15.71 -1.21
CA PHE A 276 -4.20 16.03 -0.94
C PHE A 276 -4.50 17.38 -1.56
N THR A 277 -5.53 17.50 -2.38
CA THR A 277 -5.83 18.76 -3.09
C THR A 277 -7.32 19.07 -3.06
N ASN A 278 -7.67 20.33 -2.79
CA ASN A 278 -9.06 20.82 -2.80
C ASN A 278 -10.02 19.92 -1.99
N SER A 279 -9.55 19.39 -0.86
CA SER A 279 -10.25 18.33 -0.12
C SER A 279 -10.60 18.76 1.29
N ILE A 280 -11.61 18.13 1.88
CA ILE A 280 -12.16 18.52 3.18
C ILE A 280 -12.02 17.36 4.17
N PHE A 281 -11.53 17.65 5.37
CA PHE A 281 -11.39 16.71 6.48
C PHE A 281 -12.17 17.27 7.66
N ARG A 282 -13.35 16.71 7.94
CA ARG A 282 -14.29 17.37 8.86
C ARG A 282 -15.08 16.46 9.78
N LYS A 283 -15.53 17.01 10.92
CA LYS A 283 -16.41 16.33 11.86
C LYS A 283 -15.88 14.99 12.33
N CYS A 284 -14.57 14.79 12.25
CA CYS A 284 -13.91 13.62 12.82
C CYS A 284 -13.72 13.83 14.32
N GLU A 285 -13.97 12.78 15.08
CA GLU A 285 -13.55 12.64 16.46
C GLU A 285 -12.17 11.98 16.48
N SER A 286 -11.35 12.23 17.51
CA SER A 286 -9.96 11.80 17.41
C SER A 286 -9.15 11.64 18.69
N SER A 287 -8.19 10.72 18.63
CA SER A 287 -7.02 10.60 19.51
C SER A 287 -5.74 11.23 18.92
N ASN A 288 -5.65 11.37 17.58
CA ASN A 288 -4.81 12.30 16.80
C ASN A 288 -5.41 12.42 15.38
N LEU A 289 -5.70 13.63 14.89
CA LEU A 289 -6.55 13.76 13.68
C LEU A 289 -5.82 13.29 12.42
N ILE A 290 -4.58 13.72 12.24
CA ILE A 290 -3.69 13.28 11.16
C ILE A 290 -2.38 12.81 11.80
N ASN A 291 -2.09 11.51 11.64
CA ASN A 291 -0.86 10.90 12.11
C ASN A 291 0.08 10.58 10.95
N ILE A 292 1.32 11.05 11.02
CA ILE A 292 2.37 10.88 10.00
C ILE A 292 3.66 10.40 10.68
N TYR A 293 4.03 9.16 10.41
CA TYR A 293 5.22 8.53 10.96
C TYR A 293 6.18 8.07 9.86
N SER A 294 7.48 8.32 10.02
CA SER A 294 8.54 7.81 9.14
C SER A 294 8.29 8.09 7.64
N SER A 295 7.69 9.23 7.31
CA SER A 295 7.14 9.51 5.98
C SER A 295 7.76 10.75 5.34
N SER A 296 7.68 10.87 4.01
CA SER A 296 8.28 12.00 3.29
C SER A 296 7.42 12.55 2.16
N ASN A 297 7.53 13.86 1.93
CA ASN A 297 6.85 14.57 0.86
C ASN A 297 5.32 14.37 0.90
N ILE A 298 4.70 14.78 2.01
CA ILE A 298 3.26 14.73 2.22
C ILE A 298 2.71 16.15 2.09
N VAL A 299 1.90 16.39 1.07
CA VAL A 299 1.45 17.74 0.69
C VAL A 299 -0.07 17.82 0.73
N TYR A 300 -0.59 18.75 1.52
CA TYR A 300 -1.97 19.20 1.48
C TYR A 300 -1.98 20.57 0.81
N ASP A 301 -2.70 20.73 -0.30
CA ASP A 301 -2.88 22.01 -0.99
C ASP A 301 -4.37 22.37 -1.10
N LYS A 302 -4.75 23.57 -0.66
CA LYS A 302 -6.14 24.05 -0.70
C LYS A 302 -7.12 23.12 0.01
N CYS A 303 -6.66 22.47 1.07
CA CYS A 303 -7.50 21.61 1.89
C CYS A 303 -8.16 22.38 3.04
N GLU A 304 -9.36 21.96 3.43
CA GLU A 304 -10.02 22.45 4.64
C GLU A 304 -10.00 21.35 5.70
N ILE A 305 -9.48 21.66 6.89
CA ILE A 305 -9.50 20.81 8.08
C ILE A 305 -10.43 21.50 9.07
N SER A 306 -11.68 21.05 9.19
CA SER A 306 -12.70 21.80 9.91
C SER A 306 -13.64 21.01 10.80
N GLU A 307 -14.14 21.65 11.86
CA GLU A 307 -15.18 21.07 12.73
C GLU A 307 -14.77 19.72 13.36
N ASN A 308 -13.47 19.44 13.51
CA ASN A 308 -13.00 18.22 14.16
C ASN A 308 -12.90 18.42 15.68
N GLU A 309 -13.00 17.34 16.44
CA GLU A 309 -12.99 17.38 17.91
C GLU A 309 -12.12 16.26 18.51
N ALA A 310 -11.23 16.62 19.43
CA ALA A 310 -10.47 15.63 20.20
C ALA A 310 -11.28 15.06 21.37
N PHE A 311 -11.09 13.77 21.69
CA PHE A 311 -11.74 13.12 22.82
C PHE A 311 -11.27 13.65 24.18
N ILE A 312 -9.98 13.94 24.29
CA ILE A 312 -9.33 14.36 25.52
C ILE A 312 -8.39 15.53 25.24
N LYS A 313 -8.05 16.25 26.31
CA LYS A 313 -6.98 17.24 26.28
C LYS A 313 -5.65 16.56 25.91
N ASP A 314 -4.73 17.31 25.30
CA ASP A 314 -3.41 16.87 24.81
C ASP A 314 -3.39 16.00 23.54
N THR A 315 -4.54 15.73 22.90
CA THR A 315 -4.58 15.08 21.57
C THR A 315 -4.12 16.05 20.48
N ASN A 316 -3.25 15.63 19.57
CA ASN A 316 -2.73 16.52 18.52
C ASN A 316 -3.64 16.52 17.29
N ILE A 317 -3.87 17.70 16.71
CA ILE A 317 -4.51 17.77 15.39
C ILE A 317 -3.57 17.26 14.30
N LEU A 318 -2.25 17.45 14.48
CA LEU A 318 -1.20 16.89 13.65
C LEU A 318 -0.17 16.18 14.54
N ALA A 319 -0.04 14.87 14.40
CA ALA A 319 1.01 14.09 15.04
C ALA A 319 2.04 13.70 13.98
N VAL A 320 3.21 14.34 13.99
CA VAL A 320 4.25 14.14 12.97
C VAL A 320 5.55 13.73 13.64
N SER A 321 6.12 12.61 13.23
CA SER A 321 7.38 12.11 13.79
C SER A 321 8.22 11.37 12.74
N LEU A 322 9.54 11.49 12.85
CA LEU A 322 10.53 10.89 11.92
C LEU A 322 10.24 11.19 10.44
N SER A 323 9.62 12.33 10.15
CA SER A 323 9.09 12.64 8.82
C SER A 323 9.65 13.96 8.28
N SER A 324 9.63 14.14 6.96
CA SER A 324 10.20 15.34 6.32
C SER A 324 9.42 15.80 5.08
N GLY A 325 9.50 17.09 4.75
CA GLY A 325 8.82 17.65 3.59
C GLY A 325 7.29 17.62 3.72
N ILE A 326 6.77 17.82 4.94
CA ILE A 326 5.33 17.90 5.19
C ILE A 326 4.87 19.33 4.94
N LYS A 327 3.80 19.47 4.16
CA LYS A 327 3.28 20.78 3.74
C LYS A 327 1.77 20.85 3.83
N PHE A 328 1.27 21.96 4.33
CA PHE A 328 -0.12 22.39 4.27
C PHE A 328 -0.12 23.77 3.62
N THR A 329 -0.23 23.82 2.30
CA THR A 329 -0.20 25.08 1.53
C THR A 329 -1.61 25.53 1.17
N ASN A 330 -1.89 26.83 1.34
CA ASN A 330 -3.19 27.41 1.02
C ASN A 330 -4.39 26.72 1.71
N CYS A 331 -4.15 26.06 2.85
CA CYS A 331 -5.16 25.32 3.57
C CYS A 331 -5.94 26.21 4.54
N LYS A 332 -7.00 25.64 5.12
CA LYS A 332 -7.78 26.29 6.16
C LYS A 332 -8.01 25.33 7.31
N PHE A 333 -7.56 25.68 8.49
CA PHE A 333 -7.94 25.03 9.74
C PHE A 333 -9.05 25.84 10.39
N LYS A 334 -10.25 25.28 10.53
CA LYS A 334 -11.44 26.04 10.96
C LYS A 334 -12.24 25.33 12.04
N ASP A 335 -12.59 26.02 13.13
CA ASP A 335 -13.55 25.52 14.13
C ASP A 335 -13.18 24.13 14.72
N ASN A 336 -11.90 23.77 14.76
CA ASN A 336 -11.42 22.53 15.39
C ASN A 336 -11.29 22.72 16.91
N LYS A 337 -11.66 21.71 17.70
CA LYS A 337 -11.78 21.83 19.16
C LYS A 337 -10.93 20.81 19.90
N THR A 338 -10.42 21.24 21.06
CA THR A 338 -9.80 20.37 22.07
C THR A 338 -8.46 19.75 21.62
N PHE A 339 -7.88 20.22 20.52
CA PHE A 339 -6.59 19.73 20.03
C PHE A 339 -5.40 20.51 20.59
N ASN A 340 -4.24 19.88 20.67
CA ASN A 340 -2.95 20.54 20.75
C ASN A 340 -2.43 20.85 19.34
N PHE A 341 -1.76 21.99 19.19
CA PHE A 341 -1.05 22.39 17.98
C PHE A 341 0.30 23.04 18.33
N ASP A 342 1.19 22.34 19.02
CA ASP A 342 2.48 22.92 19.38
C ASP A 342 3.46 22.94 18.18
N LYS A 343 3.60 24.11 17.55
CA LYS A 343 4.57 24.34 16.47
C LYS A 343 6.03 24.06 16.88
N ASN A 344 6.37 24.11 18.17
CA ASN A 344 7.72 23.83 18.64
C ASN A 344 8.05 22.33 18.67
N ILE A 345 7.02 21.47 18.72
CA ILE A 345 7.14 20.00 18.68
C ILE A 345 6.98 19.48 17.24
N ILE A 346 6.55 20.35 16.32
CA ILE A 346 6.34 20.08 14.91
C ILE A 346 7.50 20.71 14.10
N PRO A 347 8.72 20.13 14.08
CA PRO A 347 9.80 20.71 13.30
C PRO A 347 9.51 20.61 11.80
N ASP A 348 9.68 21.74 11.09
CA ASP A 348 9.75 21.85 9.64
C ASP A 348 8.49 21.47 8.82
N ILE A 349 7.29 21.84 9.31
CA ILE A 349 6.07 21.83 8.47
C ILE A 349 5.85 23.19 7.80
N ASP A 350 5.66 23.17 6.48
CA ASP A 350 5.34 24.35 5.69
C ASP A 350 3.84 24.66 5.75
N PHE A 351 3.46 25.81 6.32
CA PHE A 351 2.08 26.30 6.38
C PHE A 351 1.83 27.49 5.44
N THR A 352 2.60 27.66 4.37
CA THR A 352 2.50 28.82 3.48
C THR A 352 1.08 29.01 2.93
N GLY A 353 0.51 30.20 3.16
CA GLY A 353 -0.85 30.54 2.71
C GLY A 353 -1.97 29.88 3.53
N THR A 354 -1.65 29.13 4.59
CA THR A 354 -2.64 28.46 5.43
C THR A 354 -3.20 29.37 6.52
N THR A 355 -4.49 29.27 6.77
CA THR A 355 -5.22 30.09 7.74
C THR A 355 -5.76 29.25 8.90
N PHE A 356 -5.87 29.86 10.08
CA PHE A 356 -6.38 29.25 11.31
C PHE A 356 -7.48 30.16 11.89
N ASP A 357 -8.73 29.70 11.89
CA ASP A 357 -9.89 30.51 12.29
C ASP A 357 -10.83 29.71 13.21
N GLY A 358 -11.32 30.31 14.30
CA GLY A 358 -12.27 29.67 15.23
C GLY A 358 -11.77 28.40 15.96
N ASN A 359 -10.49 28.04 15.84
CA ASN A 359 -9.95 26.84 16.49
C ASN A 359 -9.70 27.07 17.99
N SER A 360 -9.99 26.05 18.79
CA SER A 360 -9.65 25.99 20.21
C SER A 360 -8.49 25.02 20.41
N PHE A 361 -7.25 25.53 20.32
CA PHE A 361 -6.04 24.76 20.58
C PHE A 361 -5.52 24.97 22.00
N ASP A 362 -5.13 23.89 22.68
CA ASP A 362 -4.38 23.95 23.93
C ASP A 362 -2.88 24.10 23.60
N GLY A 363 -2.18 25.04 24.26
CA GLY A 363 -0.81 25.46 23.91
C GLY A 363 -0.71 26.88 23.35
N SER A 364 0.36 27.60 23.70
CA SER A 364 0.56 29.01 23.35
C SER A 364 0.80 29.21 21.85
N LEU A 365 -0.24 29.55 21.11
CA LEU A 365 -0.10 30.09 19.76
C LEU A 365 -0.67 31.49 19.72
N ASP A 366 0.23 32.46 19.75
CA ASP A 366 -0.06 33.76 19.16
C ASP A 366 0.12 33.58 17.65
N PHE A 367 -0.98 33.40 16.92
CA PHE A 367 -0.97 33.52 15.47
C PHE A 367 -0.82 35.01 15.16
N GLY A 368 0.42 35.52 15.27
CA GLY A 368 0.77 36.88 14.95
C GLY A 368 0.05 37.30 13.67
N LYS A 369 -0.74 38.38 13.78
CA LYS A 369 -1.59 38.92 12.73
C LYS A 369 -0.86 39.17 11.41
#